data_AF-A0A3A9KNA0-F1
#
_entry.id   AF-A0A3A9KNA0-F1
#
_cell.length_a   1.000
_cell.length_b   1.000
_cell.length_c   1.000
_cell.angle_alpha   90.00
_cell.angle_beta   90.00
_cell.angle_gamma   90.00
#
_symmetry.space_group_name_H-M   'P 1'
#
loop_
_entity.id
_entity.type
_entity.pdbx_description
1 polymer ?
#
loop_
_entity_poly.entity_id
_entity_poly.type
_entity_poly.pdbx_seq_one_letter_code
_entity_poly.pdbx_strand_id
1 'polypeptide(L)'
;MSKCRVCPLRDGCYKENAKTKTYSITIKSTEHLDQATFQKAEAFKELAKERYKIEAKNSELKNRHGYKKSSSSGLFKHANPECNHYIRGKYKANIET
;
A
#
# COMPACT_ATOMS: atom_id res chain seq x y z
N MET A 1 -1.24 35.16 5.05
CA MET A 1 0.23 35.21 5.20
C MET A 1 0.70 35.35 6.65
N SER A 2 -0.15 35.83 7.59
CA SER A 2 0.22 35.99 9.01
C SER A 2 0.63 34.69 9.72
N LYS A 3 -0.07 33.58 9.45
CA LYS A 3 0.24 32.25 10.03
C LYS A 3 1.66 31.75 9.70
N CYS A 4 2.19 32.10 8.53
CA CYS A 4 3.54 31.68 8.12
C CYS A 4 4.65 32.47 8.82
N ARG A 5 4.39 33.73 9.24
CA ARG A 5 5.38 34.57 9.95
C ARG A 5 5.69 34.08 11.36
N VAL A 6 4.67 33.52 12.02
CA VAL A 6 4.75 32.98 13.38
C VAL A 6 5.00 31.47 13.42
N CYS A 7 5.15 30.83 12.26
CA CYS A 7 5.37 29.39 12.18
C CYS A 7 6.76 29.04 12.73
N PRO A 8 6.88 28.07 13.66
CA PRO A 8 8.19 27.60 14.13
C PRO A 8 9.05 26.97 13.03
N LEU A 9 8.42 26.43 11.98
CA LEU A 9 9.07 25.81 10.82
C LEU A 9 9.26 26.80 9.64
N ARG A 10 9.33 28.10 9.93
CA ARG A 10 9.42 29.13 8.88
C ARG A 10 10.76 29.12 8.14
N ASP A 11 11.82 28.63 8.78
CA ASP A 11 13.16 28.62 8.20
C ASP A 11 13.21 27.66 7.01
N GLY A 12 13.58 28.18 5.83
CA GLY A 12 13.60 27.45 4.56
C GLY A 12 12.27 27.38 3.79
N CYS A 13 11.13 27.63 4.45
CA CYS A 13 9.80 27.63 3.82
C CYS A 13 9.27 29.05 3.55
N TYR A 14 9.41 29.97 4.50
CA TYR A 14 8.91 31.34 4.39
C TYR A 14 10.00 32.29 3.89
N LYS A 15 9.72 33.03 2.81
CA LYS A 15 10.58 34.10 2.29
C LYS A 15 9.97 35.47 2.61
N GLU A 16 10.74 36.32 3.26
CA GLU A 16 10.32 37.70 3.53
C GLU A 16 10.13 38.46 2.20
N ASN A 17 9.02 39.22 2.09
CA ASN A 17 8.63 39.98 0.89
C ASN A 17 8.30 39.16 -0.38
N ALA A 18 8.00 37.86 -0.24
CA ALA A 18 7.48 37.07 -1.35
C ALA A 18 6.13 37.65 -1.85
N LYS A 19 6.13 38.24 -3.06
CA LYS A 19 4.95 38.84 -3.71
C LYS A 19 3.90 37.79 -4.12
N THR A 20 4.31 36.53 -4.27
CA THR A 20 3.47 35.42 -4.73
C THR A 20 3.66 34.20 -3.83
N LYS A 21 2.61 33.37 -3.75
CA LYS A 21 2.68 32.06 -3.10
C LYS A 21 3.28 31.07 -4.09
N THR A 22 4.29 30.32 -3.66
CA THR A 22 4.81 29.18 -4.42
C THR A 22 3.99 27.95 -4.05
N TYR A 23 3.45 27.25 -5.04
CA TYR A 23 2.77 25.97 -4.84
C TYR A 23 3.66 24.88 -5.40
N SER A 24 3.90 23.83 -4.64
CA SER A 24 4.47 22.59 -5.18
C SER A 24 3.37 21.86 -5.93
N ILE A 25 3.63 21.55 -7.20
CA ILE A 25 2.80 20.63 -7.97
C ILE A 25 3.49 19.28 -8.01
N THR A 26 2.78 18.25 -7.55
CA THR A 26 3.27 16.87 -7.69
C THR A 26 3.00 16.42 -9.12
N ILE A 27 4.05 16.29 -9.93
CA ILE A 27 3.95 15.69 -11.26
C ILE A 27 3.80 14.18 -11.06
N LYS A 28 2.72 13.60 -11.57
CA LYS A 28 2.50 12.15 -11.49
C LYS A 28 3.52 11.42 -12.37
N SER A 29 4.04 10.30 -11.88
CA SER A 29 4.86 9.40 -12.70
C SER A 29 4.05 8.84 -13.87
N THR A 30 4.76 8.35 -14.89
CA THR A 30 4.14 7.65 -16.03
C THR A 30 3.30 6.47 -15.57
N GLU A 31 3.80 5.67 -14.63
CA GLU A 31 3.09 4.53 -14.05
C GLU A 31 1.75 4.94 -13.42
N HIS A 32 1.70 6.06 -12.71
CA HIS A 32 0.45 6.57 -12.14
C HIS A 32 -0.54 7.02 -13.21
N LEU A 33 -0.06 7.53 -14.35
CA LEU A 33 -0.90 7.87 -15.50
C LEU A 33 -1.46 6.61 -16.15
N ASP A 34 -0.63 5.59 -16.34
CA ASP A 34 -1.02 4.30 -16.94
C ASP A 34 -2.01 3.53 -16.06
N GLN A 35 -1.82 3.54 -14.75
CA GLN A 35 -2.80 2.99 -13.82
C GLN A 35 -4.14 3.75 -13.88
N ALA A 36 -4.10 5.07 -13.99
CA ALA A 36 -5.30 5.89 -14.08
C ALA A 36 -6.04 5.69 -15.41
N THR A 37 -5.33 5.45 -16.52
CA THR A 37 -5.96 5.12 -17.82
C THR A 37 -6.56 3.72 -17.77
N PHE A 38 -5.86 2.73 -17.21
CA PHE A 38 -6.38 1.38 -17.01
C PHE A 38 -7.65 1.35 -16.15
N GLN A 39 -7.67 2.08 -15.03
CA GLN A 39 -8.86 2.15 -14.17
C GLN A 39 -10.08 2.82 -14.84
N LYS A 40 -9.86 3.61 -15.90
CA LYS A 40 -10.97 4.21 -16.67
C LYS A 40 -11.59 3.22 -17.66
N ALA A 41 -10.89 2.14 -18.01
CA ALA A 41 -11.37 1.12 -18.93
C ALA A 41 -12.67 0.49 -18.42
N GLU A 42 -13.61 0.24 -19.33
CA GLU A 42 -14.92 -0.29 -18.99
C GLU A 42 -14.84 -1.67 -18.33
N ALA A 43 -13.99 -2.56 -18.87
CA ALA A 43 -13.75 -3.88 -18.29
C ALA A 43 -13.30 -3.80 -16.82
N PHE A 44 -12.44 -2.84 -16.46
CA PHE A 44 -12.03 -2.66 -15.07
C PHE A 44 -13.20 -2.20 -14.19
N LYS A 45 -14.04 -1.29 -14.69
CA LYS A 45 -15.20 -0.77 -13.95
C LYS A 45 -16.24 -1.86 -13.71
N GLU A 46 -16.52 -2.72 -14.69
CA GLU A 46 -17.45 -3.83 -14.51
C GLU A 46 -16.93 -4.84 -13.47
N LEU A 47 -15.66 -5.24 -13.56
CA LEU A 47 -15.03 -6.10 -12.54
C LEU A 47 -15.03 -5.46 -11.15
N ALA A 48 -14.77 -4.15 -11.06
CA ALA A 48 -14.78 -3.42 -9.80
C ALA A 48 -16.18 -3.41 -9.15
N LYS A 49 -17.26 -3.33 -9.94
CA LYS A 49 -18.63 -3.45 -9.42
C LYS A 49 -18.92 -4.81 -8.81
N GLU A 50 -18.28 -5.88 -9.28
CA GLU A 50 -18.52 -7.24 -8.77
C GLU A 50 -17.69 -7.58 -7.53
N ARG A 51 -16.62 -6.83 -7.27
CA ARG A 51 -15.65 -7.07 -6.20
C ARG A 51 -16.28 -7.27 -4.82
N TYR A 52 -17.33 -6.51 -4.48
CA TYR A 52 -17.98 -6.63 -3.17
C TYR A 52 -18.54 -8.04 -2.90
N LYS A 53 -19.01 -8.74 -3.94
CA LYS A 53 -19.53 -10.11 -3.84
C LYS A 53 -18.42 -11.07 -3.44
N ILE A 54 -17.26 -10.91 -4.07
CA ILE A 54 -16.06 -11.71 -3.80
C ILE A 54 -15.54 -11.44 -2.39
N GLU A 55 -15.48 -10.17 -1.98
CA GLU A 55 -15.01 -9.79 -0.65
C GLU A 55 -15.92 -10.29 0.46
N ALA A 56 -17.25 -10.25 0.26
CA ALA A 56 -18.21 -10.82 1.19
C ALA A 56 -17.97 -12.34 1.35
N LYS A 57 -17.79 -13.07 0.26
CA LYS A 57 -17.49 -14.51 0.30
C LYS A 57 -16.13 -14.83 0.92
N ASN A 58 -15.10 -14.03 0.63
CA ASN A 58 -13.80 -14.18 1.27
C ASN A 58 -13.86 -13.90 2.78
N SER A 59 -14.68 -12.94 3.21
CA SER A 59 -14.92 -12.66 4.62
C SER A 59 -15.62 -13.83 5.32
N GLU A 60 -16.67 -14.39 4.69
CA GLU A 60 -17.35 -15.60 5.17
C GLU A 60 -16.36 -16.77 5.34
N LEU A 61 -15.56 -17.06 4.31
CA LEU A 61 -14.55 -18.12 4.34
C LEU A 61 -13.52 -17.93 5.46
N LYS A 62 -13.02 -16.70 5.63
CA LYS A 62 -12.01 -16.42 6.66
C LYS A 62 -12.57 -16.49 8.07
N ASN A 63 -13.78 -15.97 8.30
CA ASN A 63 -14.32 -15.79 9.64
C ASN A 63 -15.19 -16.97 10.09
N ARG A 64 -16.12 -17.42 9.24
CA ARG A 64 -17.05 -18.50 9.59
C ARG A 64 -16.44 -19.88 9.39
N HIS A 65 -15.65 -20.05 8.34
CA HIS A 65 -15.03 -21.34 8.01
C HIS A 65 -13.59 -21.48 8.53
N GLY A 66 -13.06 -20.47 9.23
CA GLY A 66 -11.76 -20.53 9.87
C GLY A 66 -10.56 -20.53 8.90
N TYR A 67 -10.76 -20.26 7.60
CA TYR A 67 -9.68 -20.22 6.59
C TYR A 67 -8.81 -18.96 6.65
N LYS A 68 -8.71 -18.32 7.82
CA LYS A 68 -7.84 -17.16 8.03
C LYS A 68 -6.35 -17.52 8.00
N LYS A 69 -6.00 -18.76 8.39
CA LYS A 69 -4.63 -19.28 8.41
C LYS A 69 -4.53 -20.49 7.50
N SER A 70 -3.49 -20.52 6.67
CA SER A 70 -3.16 -21.72 5.90
C SER A 70 -2.64 -22.82 6.82
N SER A 71 -3.07 -24.05 6.61
CA SER A 71 -2.56 -25.23 7.32
C SER A 71 -1.18 -25.66 6.83
N SER A 72 -0.77 -25.24 5.63
CA SER A 72 0.54 -25.51 5.05
C SER A 72 1.24 -24.23 4.57
N SER A 73 2.55 -24.18 4.72
CA SER A 73 3.39 -23.12 4.16
C SER A 73 3.75 -23.45 2.70
N GLY A 74 2.74 -23.64 1.85
CA GLY A 74 2.92 -23.95 0.43
C GLY A 74 3.69 -25.24 0.14
N LEU A 75 3.85 -25.55 -1.15
CA LEU A 75 4.67 -26.66 -1.66
C LEU A 75 6.17 -26.34 -1.50
N PHE A 76 6.65 -26.32 -0.27
CA PHE A 76 8.03 -26.64 0.01
C PHE A 76 8.04 -27.83 0.95
N LYS A 77 8.31 -29.02 0.40
CA LYS A 77 9.24 -30.06 0.88
C LYS A 77 8.78 -31.46 0.40
N HIS A 78 9.29 -32.01 -0.70
CA HIS A 78 10.65 -32.56 -0.78
C HIS A 78 11.75 -31.54 -0.49
N ALA A 79 12.09 -31.35 0.78
CA ALA A 79 13.33 -30.68 1.16
C ALA A 79 13.64 -31.00 2.62
N ASN A 80 14.69 -31.80 2.76
CA ASN A 80 15.60 -31.96 3.89
C ASN A 80 15.21 -31.27 5.24
N PRO A 81 15.15 -32.02 6.35
CA PRO A 81 14.95 -31.51 7.71
C PRO A 81 15.83 -30.30 8.10
N GLU A 82 17.01 -30.13 7.50
CA GLU A 82 17.96 -29.06 7.84
C GLU A 82 17.48 -27.64 7.46
N CYS A 83 16.55 -27.49 6.50
CA CYS A 83 16.17 -26.16 5.99
C CYS A 83 15.05 -25.44 6.78
N ASN A 84 14.45 -26.05 7.82
CA ASN A 84 13.31 -25.44 8.51
C ASN A 84 13.68 -24.35 9.54
N HIS A 85 14.94 -24.26 9.95
CA HIS A 85 15.42 -23.22 10.85
C HIS A 85 15.60 -21.87 10.12
N TYR A 86 16.00 -21.88 8.85
CA TYR A 86 16.34 -20.69 8.07
C TYR A 86 15.13 -19.77 7.78
N ILE A 87 13.95 -20.35 7.55
CA ILE A 87 12.75 -19.57 7.17
C ILE A 87 12.18 -18.81 8.39
N ARG A 88 12.18 -19.42 9.59
CA ARG A 88 11.63 -18.77 10.80
C ARG A 88 12.47 -17.59 11.31
N GLY A 89 13.78 -17.59 11.05
CA GLY A 89 14.67 -16.48 11.43
C GLY A 89 14.45 -15.22 10.60
N LYS A 90 14.16 -15.35 9.31
CA LYS A 90 14.07 -14.18 8.40
C LYS A 90 12.77 -13.39 8.49
N TYR A 91 11.63 -14.03 8.76
CA TYR A 91 10.35 -13.32 8.86
C TYR A 91 10.20 -12.50 10.16
N LYS A 92 10.95 -12.83 11.22
CA LYS A 92 10.96 -12.02 12.46
C LYS A 92 11.88 -10.80 12.37
N ALA A 93 12.91 -10.82 11.53
CA ALA A 93 13.84 -9.71 11.38
C ALA A 93 13.29 -8.54 10.54
N ASN A 94 12.20 -8.73 9.79
CA ASN A 94 11.61 -7.69 8.93
C ASN A 94 10.33 -7.05 9.51
N ILE A 95 10.03 -7.27 10.80
CA ILE A 95 8.90 -6.64 11.51
C ILE A 95 9.41 -5.63 12.56
N GLU A 96 10.72 -5.59 12.84
CA GLU A 96 11.36 -4.63 13.74
C GLU A 96 12.43 -3.81 12.99
N THR A 97 12.02 -3.05 11.98
CA THR A 97 12.70 -1.82 11.49
C THR A 97 11.68 -0.90 10.83
#